data_AF-A0A3B9PTQ9-F1
#
_entry.id   AF-A0A3B9PTQ9-F1
#
_cell.length_a   1.000
_cell.length_b   1.000
_cell.length_c   1.000
_cell.angle_alpha   90.00
_cell.angle_beta   90.00
_cell.angle_gamma   90.00
#
_symmetry.space_group_name_H-M   'P 1'
#
loop_
_entity.id
_entity.type
_entity.pdbx_description
1 polymer ?
#
loop_
_entity_poly.entity_id
_entity_poly.type
_entity_poly.pdbx_seq_one_letter_code
_entity_poly.pdbx_strand_id
1 'polypeptide(L)'
;MTEEEKELILGYLDNRLSASQFDSLQALLRENKDARSFLLDLSTIDTKLDDFSLSVDQETSATQTIPFSWREYAWPVVACLLVLFLCTSGYFLLSAPKIATIQSCEDAAWESDLPTTPGSELTSGFLKLRTGLASIELRSGANLILEGPAEVNLISPMKIRLVSGMAILEVPESAIGFVLETPDGYAIDYGTRFAVSVDPIKNVSSFEVIDGEIGVHHQGSGSEVRLVDNQTISIEKGIVSSLKEGEGEKKISASKVTKRVFAGNNSTSIIRNDQRDLYLADDVLLVKSSDILPSFDRRALLEFDISEVDPTQYKKIRLSLNLVPAHGLRSHLPEENIFAVYGIKESWEARLSWSGAPQIEQAEKLGTFSIPRSKQFGNYGIETDELKQFVQSGNSKLLIIRETFETRGSGMIHAFANNNHPRFAPPVLEFY
;
A
#
# COMPACT_ATOMS: atom_id res chain seq x y z
N MET A 1 -30.65 42.15 -86.74
CA MET A 1 -29.92 43.41 -86.52
C MET A 1 -28.67 43.44 -87.38
N THR A 2 -28.41 44.56 -88.05
CA THR A 2 -27.18 44.83 -88.81
C THR A 2 -26.08 45.39 -87.90
N GLU A 3 -24.83 45.43 -88.38
CA GLU A 3 -23.72 46.01 -87.60
C GLU A 3 -23.85 47.53 -87.42
N GLU A 4 -24.41 48.25 -88.39
CA GLU A 4 -24.70 49.68 -88.26
C GLU A 4 -25.76 49.97 -87.17
N GLU A 5 -26.77 49.11 -87.05
CA GLU A 5 -27.78 49.20 -85.99
C GLU A 5 -27.19 48.94 -84.60
N LYS A 6 -26.22 48.02 -84.48
CA LYS A 6 -25.48 47.78 -83.23
C LYS A 6 -24.59 48.96 -82.85
N GLU A 7 -23.91 49.55 -83.82
CA GLU A 7 -23.08 50.75 -83.65
C GLU A 7 -23.89 51.93 -83.12
N LEU A 8 -25.14 52.12 -83.58
CA LEU A 8 -26.03 53.15 -83.04
C LEU A 8 -26.38 52.89 -81.56
N ILE A 9 -26.64 51.62 -81.18
CA ILE A 9 -26.96 51.26 -79.79
C ILE A 9 -25.73 51.45 -78.88
N LEU A 10 -24.55 51.00 -79.31
CA LEU A 10 -23.30 51.18 -78.56
C LEU A 10 -22.92 52.66 -78.43
N GLY A 11 -23.05 53.42 -79.52
CA GLY A 11 -22.82 54.86 -79.51
C GLY A 11 -23.77 55.62 -78.58
N TYR A 12 -24.99 55.11 -78.36
CA TYR A 12 -25.92 55.68 -77.38
C TYR A 12 -25.48 55.44 -75.94
N LEU A 13 -25.08 54.22 -75.59
CA LEU A 13 -24.59 53.87 -74.25
C LEU A 13 -23.32 54.67 -73.89
N ASP A 14 -22.42 54.85 -74.85
CA ASP A 14 -21.21 55.66 -74.66
C ASP A 14 -21.46 57.18 -74.74
N ASN A 15 -22.70 57.61 -74.98
CA ASN A 15 -23.10 59.02 -75.16
C ASN A 15 -22.35 59.74 -76.30
N ARG A 16 -22.07 59.04 -77.41
CA ARG A 16 -21.29 59.52 -78.57
C ARG A 16 -22.13 59.83 -79.82
N LEU A 17 -23.46 59.77 -79.73
CA LEU A 17 -24.33 60.02 -80.89
C LEU A 17 -24.54 61.50 -81.18
N SER A 18 -24.58 61.84 -82.47
CA SER A 18 -25.12 63.12 -82.94
C SER A 18 -26.65 63.12 -82.95
N ALA A 19 -27.28 64.31 -83.03
CA ALA A 19 -28.74 64.44 -83.02
C ALA A 19 -29.44 63.63 -84.14
N SER A 20 -28.89 63.62 -85.35
CA SER A 20 -29.45 62.85 -86.47
C SER A 20 -29.34 61.34 -86.28
N GLN A 21 -28.24 60.88 -85.67
CA GLN A 21 -28.05 59.46 -85.33
C GLN A 21 -28.96 59.02 -84.18
N PHE A 22 -29.21 59.92 -83.23
CA PHE A 22 -30.16 59.67 -82.14
C PHE A 22 -31.60 59.54 -82.66
N ASP A 23 -32.02 60.39 -83.61
CA ASP A 23 -33.33 60.27 -84.26
C ASP A 23 -33.46 58.93 -85.02
N SER A 24 -32.37 58.51 -85.69
CA SER A 24 -32.30 57.23 -86.40
C SER A 24 -32.41 56.04 -85.45
N LEU A 25 -31.76 56.12 -84.28
CA LEU A 25 -31.88 55.14 -83.21
C LEU A 25 -33.31 55.09 -82.64
N GLN A 26 -33.96 56.23 -82.43
CA GLN A 26 -35.36 56.25 -81.95
C GLN A 26 -36.32 55.57 -82.93
N ALA A 27 -36.15 55.81 -84.23
CA ALA A 27 -36.95 55.11 -85.25
C ALA A 27 -36.71 53.60 -85.20
N LEU A 28 -35.44 53.17 -85.15
CA LEU A 28 -35.05 51.77 -85.03
C LEU A 28 -35.67 51.10 -83.78
N LEU A 29 -35.61 51.75 -82.61
CA LEU A 29 -36.14 51.21 -81.37
C LEU A 29 -37.67 51.15 -81.34
N ARG A 30 -38.39 51.96 -82.13
CA ARG A 30 -39.86 51.88 -82.26
C ARG A 30 -40.28 50.66 -83.08
N GLU A 31 -39.58 50.41 -84.17
CA GLU A 31 -39.98 49.39 -85.16
C GLU A 31 -39.40 48.00 -84.86
N ASN A 32 -38.20 47.92 -84.28
CA ASN A 32 -37.46 46.67 -84.14
C ASN A 32 -37.44 46.16 -82.69
N LYS A 33 -38.08 45.00 -82.45
CA LYS A 33 -38.11 44.35 -81.12
C LYS A 33 -36.74 43.83 -80.70
N ASP A 34 -35.94 43.33 -81.63
CA ASP A 34 -34.61 42.77 -81.34
C ASP A 34 -33.64 43.89 -80.95
N ALA A 35 -33.75 45.07 -81.57
CA ALA A 35 -32.99 46.27 -81.18
C ALA A 35 -33.31 46.73 -79.76
N ARG A 36 -34.60 46.69 -79.36
CA ARG A 36 -34.99 46.96 -77.97
C ARG A 36 -34.41 45.96 -76.98
N SER A 37 -34.47 44.66 -77.32
CA SER A 37 -33.90 43.61 -76.47
C SER A 37 -32.39 43.79 -76.31
N PHE A 38 -31.68 44.08 -77.40
CA PHE A 38 -30.24 44.25 -77.41
C PHE A 38 -29.77 45.47 -76.61
N LEU A 39 -30.49 46.60 -76.72
CA LEU A 39 -30.23 47.78 -75.89
C LEU A 39 -30.46 47.47 -74.39
N LEU A 40 -31.47 46.67 -74.06
CA LEU A 40 -31.81 46.33 -72.67
C LEU A 40 -30.74 45.40 -72.07
N ASP A 41 -30.24 44.44 -72.84
CA ASP A 41 -29.15 43.55 -72.41
C ASP A 41 -27.85 44.35 -72.17
N LEU A 42 -27.48 45.24 -73.10
CA LEU A 42 -26.26 46.04 -72.96
C LEU A 42 -26.36 47.09 -71.85
N SER A 43 -27.48 47.79 -71.70
CA SER A 43 -27.68 48.75 -70.58
C SER A 43 -27.66 48.06 -69.22
N THR A 44 -28.10 46.80 -69.14
CA THR A 44 -27.99 45.99 -67.92
C THR A 44 -26.53 45.67 -67.58
N ILE A 45 -25.70 45.40 -68.59
CA ILE A 45 -24.26 45.17 -68.40
C ILE A 45 -23.58 46.48 -67.96
N ASP A 46 -23.89 47.59 -68.62
CA ASP A 46 -23.34 48.91 -68.32
C ASP A 46 -23.64 49.34 -66.87
N THR A 47 -24.90 49.19 -66.44
CA THR A 47 -25.32 49.48 -65.06
C THR A 47 -24.61 48.60 -64.03
N LYS A 48 -24.37 47.31 -64.34
CA LYS A 48 -23.64 46.41 -63.43
C LYS A 48 -22.15 46.71 -63.36
N LEU A 49 -21.56 47.22 -64.45
CA LEU A 49 -20.17 47.67 -64.47
C LEU A 49 -19.99 48.97 -63.68
N ASP A 50 -20.96 49.88 -63.73
CA ASP A 50 -20.98 51.08 -62.91
C ASP A 50 -21.18 50.77 -61.41
N ASP A 51 -22.06 49.82 -61.06
CA ASP A 51 -22.18 49.35 -59.67
C ASP A 51 -20.87 48.70 -59.17
N PHE A 52 -20.17 47.98 -60.07
CA PHE A 52 -18.85 47.42 -59.76
C PHE A 52 -17.79 48.52 -59.60
N SER A 53 -17.80 49.59 -60.41
CA SER A 53 -16.83 50.69 -60.29
C SER A 53 -17.04 51.48 -58.98
N LEU A 54 -18.30 51.70 -58.57
CA LEU A 54 -18.63 52.31 -57.28
C LEU A 54 -18.20 51.42 -56.10
N SER A 55 -18.26 50.10 -56.23
CA SER A 55 -17.73 49.17 -55.21
C SER A 55 -16.21 49.17 -55.12
N VAL A 56 -15.51 49.40 -56.25
CA VAL A 56 -14.04 49.50 -56.31
C VAL A 56 -13.55 50.83 -55.73
N ASP A 57 -14.28 51.93 -55.94
CA ASP A 57 -13.94 53.23 -55.33
C ASP A 57 -14.23 53.27 -53.82
N GLN A 58 -15.12 52.43 -53.30
CA GLN A 58 -15.37 52.32 -51.86
C GLN A 58 -14.27 51.50 -51.12
N GLU A 59 -13.49 50.69 -51.83
CA GLU A 59 -12.30 49.99 -51.28
C GLU A 59 -11.01 50.82 -51.33
N THR A 60 -10.98 51.97 -52.01
CA THR A 60 -9.81 52.89 -51.97
C THR A 60 -9.86 53.86 -50.78
N SER A 61 -10.34 53.39 -49.62
CA SER A 61 -9.85 53.95 -48.36
C SER A 61 -8.43 53.40 -48.14
N ALA A 62 -7.44 54.27 -48.32
CA ALA A 62 -6.03 53.97 -48.12
C ALA A 62 -5.79 53.04 -46.92
N THR A 63 -5.39 51.79 -47.20
CA THR A 63 -4.90 50.88 -46.16
C THR A 63 -3.72 51.53 -45.48
N GLN A 64 -3.90 52.01 -44.26
CA GLN A 64 -2.77 52.33 -43.40
C GLN A 64 -2.01 51.03 -43.15
N THR A 65 -0.96 50.79 -43.92
CA THR A 65 -0.02 49.71 -43.65
C THR A 65 0.76 50.11 -42.42
N ILE A 66 0.32 49.65 -41.25
CA ILE A 66 1.20 49.63 -40.07
C ILE A 66 2.34 48.68 -40.45
N PRO A 67 3.62 49.11 -40.46
CA PRO A 67 4.72 48.22 -40.78
C PRO A 67 4.81 47.17 -39.66
N PHE A 68 4.26 45.98 -39.90
CA PHE A 68 4.38 44.86 -38.98
C PHE A 68 5.82 44.34 -39.05
N SER A 69 6.68 44.90 -38.21
CA SER A 69 8.05 44.45 -38.01
C SER A 69 8.03 43.21 -37.13
N TRP A 70 8.07 42.01 -37.73
CA TRP A 70 8.20 40.74 -37.00
C TRP A 70 9.40 40.71 -36.02
N ARG A 71 10.41 41.57 -36.25
CA ARG A 71 11.57 41.76 -35.36
C ARG A 71 11.21 42.32 -33.98
N GLU A 72 10.16 43.14 -33.88
CA GLU A 72 9.74 43.76 -32.60
C GLU A 72 8.94 42.78 -31.72
N TYR A 73 8.31 41.78 -32.33
CA TYR A 73 7.58 40.71 -31.63
C TYR A 73 8.40 39.43 -31.44
N ALA A 74 9.51 39.26 -32.15
CA ALA A 74 10.39 38.11 -32.02
C ALA A 74 11.01 38.00 -30.62
N TRP A 75 11.47 39.12 -30.05
CA TRP A 75 12.08 39.15 -28.71
C TRP A 75 11.12 38.76 -27.56
N PRO A 76 9.88 39.29 -27.46
CA PRO A 76 8.94 38.86 -26.43
C PRO A 76 8.47 37.42 -26.60
N VAL A 77 8.31 36.92 -27.84
CA VAL A 77 7.97 35.50 -28.08
C VAL A 77 9.10 34.58 -27.62
N VAL A 78 10.36 34.91 -27.95
CA VAL A 78 11.53 34.17 -27.48
C VAL A 78 11.64 34.22 -25.95
N ALA A 79 11.38 35.38 -25.33
CA ALA A 79 11.37 35.50 -23.87
C ALA A 79 10.29 34.63 -23.21
N CYS A 80 9.06 34.62 -23.74
CA CYS A 80 7.98 33.77 -23.25
C CYS A 80 8.30 32.27 -23.40
N LEU A 81 8.87 31.86 -24.53
CA LEU A 81 9.29 30.47 -24.75
C LEU A 81 10.45 30.07 -23.82
N LEU A 82 11.37 30.99 -23.54
CA LEU A 82 12.49 30.76 -22.63
C LEU A 82 12.00 30.66 -21.18
N VAL A 83 11.06 31.49 -20.75
CA VAL A 83 10.41 31.37 -19.44
C VAL A 83 9.63 30.07 -19.32
N LEU A 84 8.84 29.68 -20.34
CA LEU A 84 8.15 28.39 -20.37
C LEU A 84 9.13 27.22 -20.31
N PHE A 85 10.23 27.30 -21.05
CA PHE A 85 11.29 26.29 -21.02
C PHE A 85 11.97 26.22 -19.66
N LEU A 86 12.29 27.35 -19.03
CA LEU A 86 12.88 27.40 -17.68
C LEU A 86 11.91 26.92 -16.61
N CYS A 87 10.62 27.25 -16.70
CA CYS A 87 9.60 26.79 -15.77
C CYS A 87 9.34 25.29 -15.91
N THR A 88 9.24 24.78 -17.14
CA THR A 88 9.06 23.34 -17.40
C THR A 88 10.31 22.54 -17.06
N SER A 89 11.48 23.00 -17.50
CA SER A 89 12.78 22.38 -17.16
C SER A 89 13.03 22.43 -15.66
N GLY A 90 12.77 23.56 -15.00
CA GLY A 90 12.85 23.69 -13.54
C GLY A 90 11.92 22.73 -12.83
N TYR A 91 10.68 22.58 -13.29
CA TYR A 91 9.72 21.62 -12.73
C TYR A 91 10.21 20.17 -12.84
N PHE A 92 10.77 19.78 -14.00
CA PHE A 92 11.32 18.43 -14.18
C PHE A 92 12.64 18.20 -13.43
N LEU A 93 13.49 19.22 -13.29
CA LEU A 93 14.76 19.13 -12.56
C LEU A 93 14.58 19.16 -11.04
N LEU A 94 13.51 19.79 -10.54
CA LEU A 94 13.21 19.88 -9.10
C LEU A 94 12.30 18.75 -8.60
N SER A 95 11.66 17.99 -9.49
CA SER A 95 10.83 16.86 -9.09
C SER A 95 11.71 15.67 -8.69
N ALA A 96 11.70 15.31 -7.41
CA ALA A 96 12.43 14.14 -6.93
C ALA A 96 11.94 12.87 -7.65
N PRO A 97 12.85 12.00 -8.11
CA PRO A 97 12.47 10.79 -8.81
C PRO A 97 11.66 9.89 -7.88
N LYS A 98 10.57 9.35 -8.43
CA LYS A 98 9.73 8.36 -7.76
C LYS A 98 10.45 7.02 -7.80
N ILE A 99 10.64 6.39 -6.65
CA ILE A 99 11.47 5.18 -6.52
C ILE A 99 10.70 3.97 -6.00
N ALA A 100 9.51 4.15 -5.44
CA ALA A 100 8.67 3.06 -4.95
C ALA A 100 7.18 3.42 -4.95
N THR A 101 6.32 2.44 -4.69
CA THR A 101 4.87 2.58 -4.57
C THR A 101 4.39 1.76 -3.38
N ILE A 102 3.51 2.31 -2.54
CA ILE A 102 2.85 1.54 -1.48
C ILE A 102 1.81 0.62 -2.12
N GLN A 103 1.98 -0.69 -1.99
CA GLN A 103 1.05 -1.68 -2.55
C GLN A 103 -0.13 -1.94 -1.62
N SER A 104 0.15 -2.19 -0.35
CA SER A 104 -0.89 -2.50 0.65
C SER A 104 -0.48 -2.07 2.05
N CYS A 105 -1.48 -1.87 2.90
CA CYS A 105 -1.33 -1.53 4.31
C CYS A 105 -2.39 -2.30 5.12
N GLU A 106 -1.99 -2.93 6.22
CA GLU A 106 -2.88 -3.64 7.16
C GLU A 106 -2.67 -3.07 8.57
N ASP A 107 -3.67 -2.37 9.10
CA ASP A 107 -3.59 -1.64 10.39
C ASP A 107 -2.35 -0.74 10.54
N ALA A 108 -1.86 -0.22 9.40
CA ALA A 108 -0.65 0.56 9.33
C ALA A 108 -0.87 1.94 9.96
N ALA A 109 -0.15 2.21 11.05
CA ALA A 109 -0.06 3.55 11.65
C ALA A 109 1.31 4.14 11.33
N TRP A 110 1.37 5.23 10.59
CA TRP A 110 2.61 5.83 10.12
C TRP A 110 2.96 7.13 10.84
N GLU A 111 4.25 7.41 10.95
CA GLU A 111 4.82 8.70 11.36
C GLU A 111 5.87 9.08 10.31
N SER A 112 5.43 9.57 9.15
CA SER A 112 6.33 9.91 8.05
C SER A 112 5.83 11.14 7.31
N ASP A 113 6.78 11.87 6.71
CA ASP A 113 6.53 12.99 5.82
C ASP A 113 6.22 12.53 4.37
N LEU A 114 6.50 11.27 4.05
CA LEU A 114 6.15 10.66 2.76
C LEU A 114 4.66 10.24 2.74
N PRO A 115 4.03 10.14 1.56
CA PRO A 115 2.65 9.71 1.48
C PRO A 115 2.50 8.23 1.90
N THR A 116 1.49 7.91 2.69
CA THR A 116 1.37 6.61 3.40
C THR A 116 0.17 5.77 2.99
N THR A 117 -0.58 6.20 1.98
CA THR A 117 -1.76 5.49 1.47
C THR A 117 -1.38 4.51 0.36
N PRO A 118 -2.02 3.32 0.29
CA PRO A 118 -1.87 2.41 -0.84
C PRO A 118 -2.11 3.12 -2.19
N GLY A 119 -1.29 2.79 -3.18
CA GLY A 119 -1.23 3.44 -4.50
C GLY A 119 -0.37 4.71 -4.55
N SER A 120 0.10 5.22 -3.42
CA SER A 120 0.98 6.40 -3.41
C SER A 120 2.38 6.07 -3.93
N GLU A 121 2.89 6.94 -4.81
CA GLU A 121 4.28 6.89 -5.26
C GLU A 121 5.19 7.63 -4.27
N LEU A 122 6.32 7.01 -3.94
CA LEU A 122 7.28 7.45 -2.94
C LEU A 122 8.57 7.94 -3.60
N THR A 123 9.13 9.01 -3.05
CA THR A 123 10.50 9.48 -3.33
C THR A 123 11.45 8.93 -2.27
N SER A 124 12.75 9.23 -2.40
CA SER A 124 13.71 8.93 -1.33
C SER A 124 13.32 9.64 -0.02
N GLY A 125 13.49 8.97 1.11
CA GLY A 125 13.16 9.51 2.43
C GLY A 125 12.82 8.45 3.47
N PHE A 126 12.52 8.91 4.68
CA PHE A 126 12.24 8.06 5.84
C PHE A 126 10.77 7.70 5.95
N LEU A 127 10.50 6.42 6.24
CA LEU A 127 9.19 5.88 6.57
C LEU A 127 9.29 5.21 7.93
N LYS A 128 8.44 5.63 8.87
CA LYS A 128 8.33 5.05 10.20
C LYS A 128 6.96 4.46 10.39
N LEU A 129 6.90 3.13 10.44
CA LEU A 129 5.69 2.37 10.70
C LEU A 129 5.62 2.11 12.20
N ARG A 130 4.64 2.68 12.89
CA ARG A 130 4.42 2.49 14.34
C ARG A 130 3.78 1.15 14.64
N THR A 131 2.77 0.74 13.88
CA THR A 131 2.05 -0.53 14.03
C THR A 131 1.59 -1.04 12.67
N GLY A 132 1.26 -2.33 12.58
CA GLY A 132 0.68 -2.93 11.37
C GLY A 132 1.72 -3.47 10.39
N LEU A 133 1.27 -3.73 9.16
CA LEU A 133 2.08 -4.23 8.05
C LEU A 133 1.95 -3.29 6.85
N ALA A 134 3.01 -3.16 6.08
CA ALA A 134 3.00 -2.40 4.83
C ALA A 134 3.83 -3.09 3.75
N SER A 135 3.27 -3.23 2.56
CA SER A 135 3.95 -3.74 1.37
C SER A 135 4.31 -2.58 0.46
N ILE A 136 5.58 -2.46 0.09
CA ILE A 136 6.13 -1.37 -0.71
C ILE A 136 6.91 -1.98 -1.87
N GLU A 137 6.45 -1.72 -3.10
CA GLU A 137 7.15 -2.16 -4.30
C GLU A 137 8.10 -1.05 -4.77
N LEU A 138 9.40 -1.35 -4.84
CA LEU A 138 10.39 -0.45 -5.44
C LEU A 138 10.34 -0.53 -6.96
N ARG A 139 10.77 0.53 -7.65
CA ARG A 139 10.78 0.59 -9.12
C ARG A 139 11.73 -0.42 -9.79
N SER A 140 12.61 -1.07 -9.03
CA SER A 140 13.39 -2.22 -9.50
C SER A 140 12.56 -3.51 -9.63
N GLY A 141 11.37 -3.54 -9.02
CA GLY A 141 10.54 -4.74 -8.83
C GLY A 141 10.75 -5.41 -7.48
N ALA A 142 11.72 -4.98 -6.67
CA ALA A 142 11.89 -5.51 -5.31
C ALA A 142 10.70 -5.13 -4.43
N ASN A 143 10.11 -6.12 -3.76
CA ASN A 143 8.98 -5.93 -2.86
C ASN A 143 9.45 -5.97 -1.40
N LEU A 144 9.22 -4.88 -0.67
CA LEU A 144 9.58 -4.70 0.72
C LEU A 144 8.32 -4.79 1.59
N ILE A 145 8.27 -5.80 2.46
CA ILE A 145 7.21 -5.96 3.46
C ILE A 145 7.76 -5.51 4.81
N LEU A 146 7.25 -4.40 5.34
CA LEU A 146 7.62 -3.86 6.65
C LEU A 146 6.63 -4.31 7.71
N GLU A 147 7.16 -4.74 8.86
CA GLU A 147 6.33 -5.06 10.02
C GLU A 147 6.62 -4.09 11.18
N GLY A 148 5.61 -3.28 11.56
CA GLY A 148 5.75 -2.26 12.61
C GLY A 148 5.90 -2.86 14.01
N PRO A 149 6.64 -2.23 14.95
CA PRO A 149 7.34 -0.96 14.81
C PRO A 149 8.62 -1.10 13.97
N ALA A 150 8.75 -0.28 12.93
CA ALA A 150 9.91 -0.27 12.04
C ALA A 150 10.21 1.12 11.48
N GLU A 151 11.48 1.39 11.19
CA GLU A 151 11.95 2.62 10.54
C GLU A 151 12.86 2.24 9.37
N VAL A 152 12.52 2.72 8.18
CA VAL A 152 13.28 2.47 6.95
C VAL A 152 13.56 3.79 6.24
N ASN A 153 14.72 3.89 5.61
CA ASN A 153 15.06 4.96 4.69
C ASN A 153 15.14 4.41 3.26
N LEU A 154 14.29 4.92 2.39
CA LEU A 154 14.32 4.62 0.96
C LEU A 154 15.39 5.49 0.30
N ILE A 155 16.44 4.88 -0.24
CA ILE A 155 17.59 5.61 -0.80
C ILE A 155 17.49 5.68 -2.33
N SER A 156 17.27 4.55 -2.98
CA SER A 156 17.12 4.46 -4.44
C SER A 156 16.28 3.22 -4.83
N PRO A 157 15.92 3.03 -6.10
CA PRO A 157 15.21 1.83 -6.53
C PRO A 157 15.93 0.51 -6.22
N MET A 158 17.26 0.54 -6.04
CA MET A 158 18.10 -0.64 -5.79
C MET A 158 18.70 -0.66 -4.38
N LYS A 159 18.30 0.27 -3.51
CA LYS A 159 18.94 0.44 -2.20
C LYS A 159 17.99 1.01 -1.16
N ILE A 160 17.95 0.34 -0.01
CA ILE A 160 17.27 0.84 1.20
C ILE A 160 18.18 0.70 2.41
N ARG A 161 17.81 1.37 3.49
CA ARG A 161 18.42 1.18 4.81
C ARG A 161 17.35 0.92 5.85
N LEU A 162 17.38 -0.24 6.48
CA LEU A 162 16.55 -0.55 7.64
C LEU A 162 17.24 -0.01 8.89
N VAL A 163 16.62 0.96 9.54
CA VAL A 163 17.16 1.61 10.75
C VAL A 163 16.78 0.83 12.00
N SER A 164 15.54 0.34 12.07
CA SER A 164 15.04 -0.51 13.16
C SER A 164 13.80 -1.30 12.73
N GLY A 165 13.50 -2.39 13.44
CA GLY A 165 12.31 -3.20 13.23
C GLY A 165 12.54 -4.38 12.28
N MET A 166 11.47 -4.91 11.71
CA MET A 166 11.51 -6.12 10.89
C MET A 166 11.04 -5.85 9.47
N ALA A 167 11.74 -6.40 8.49
CA ALA A 167 11.38 -6.34 7.09
C ALA A 167 11.63 -7.67 6.39
N ILE A 168 10.81 -7.98 5.40
CA ILE A 168 11.10 -9.02 4.40
C ILE A 168 11.31 -8.34 3.07
N LEU A 169 12.33 -8.79 2.35
CA LEU A 169 12.60 -8.37 1.00
C LEU A 169 12.41 -9.56 0.06
N GLU A 170 11.58 -9.36 -0.96
CA GLU A 170 11.40 -10.29 -2.09
C GLU A 170 12.01 -9.64 -3.33
N VAL A 171 13.14 -10.15 -3.79
CA VAL A 171 13.90 -9.56 -4.90
C VAL A 171 13.77 -10.44 -6.14
N PRO A 172 13.08 -9.98 -7.20
CA PRO A 172 13.00 -10.71 -8.46
C PRO A 172 14.32 -10.66 -9.24
N GLU A 173 14.44 -11.48 -10.29
CA GLU A 173 15.64 -11.48 -11.17
C GLU A 173 15.96 -10.10 -11.76
N SER A 174 14.95 -9.25 -12.00
CA SER A 174 15.15 -7.88 -12.51
C SER A 174 15.86 -6.94 -11.53
N ALA A 175 15.93 -7.32 -10.25
CA ALA A 175 16.46 -6.52 -9.14
C ALA A 175 17.68 -7.19 -8.46
N ILE A 176 18.32 -8.17 -9.10
CA ILE A 176 19.58 -8.77 -8.61
C ILE A 176 20.63 -7.68 -8.34
N GLY A 177 21.33 -7.79 -7.21
CA GLY A 177 22.26 -6.78 -6.72
C GLY A 177 21.61 -5.71 -5.85
N PHE A 178 20.37 -5.90 -5.42
CA PHE A 178 19.70 -5.02 -4.47
C PHE A 178 20.47 -4.96 -3.15
N VAL A 179 20.61 -3.77 -2.59
CA VAL A 179 21.38 -3.53 -1.35
C VAL A 179 20.46 -3.13 -0.21
N LEU A 180 20.46 -3.93 0.86
CA LEU A 180 19.82 -3.58 2.13
C LEU A 180 20.88 -3.22 3.15
N GLU A 181 20.92 -1.97 3.58
CA GLU A 181 21.82 -1.52 4.66
C GLU A 181 21.16 -1.65 6.03
N THR A 182 21.96 -2.02 7.03
CA THR A 182 21.62 -1.98 8.45
C THR A 182 22.68 -1.16 9.19
N PRO A 183 22.47 -0.78 10.47
CA PRO A 183 23.45 0.02 11.22
C PRO A 183 24.85 -0.63 11.36
N ASP A 184 24.90 -1.95 11.31
CA ASP A 184 26.07 -2.82 11.54
C ASP A 184 26.61 -3.47 10.25
N GLY A 185 25.90 -3.37 9.13
CA GLY A 185 26.21 -4.15 7.94
C GLY A 185 25.45 -3.73 6.69
N TYR A 186 25.58 -4.54 5.66
CA TYR A 186 24.68 -4.53 4.53
C TYR A 186 24.59 -5.92 3.90
N ALA A 187 23.44 -6.23 3.31
CA ALA A 187 23.22 -7.43 2.51
C ALA A 187 23.13 -7.05 1.02
N ILE A 188 23.77 -7.85 0.17
CA ILE A 188 23.61 -7.83 -1.29
C ILE A 188 22.81 -9.06 -1.68
N ASP A 189 21.72 -8.82 -2.39
CA ASP A 189 20.79 -9.85 -2.85
C ASP A 189 21.17 -10.41 -4.24
N TYR A 190 21.05 -11.73 -4.43
CA TYR A 190 21.32 -12.41 -5.70
C TYR A 190 20.08 -13.02 -6.38
N GLY A 191 18.89 -12.47 -6.12
CA GLY A 191 17.59 -12.97 -6.57
C GLY A 191 16.92 -13.80 -5.48
N THR A 192 16.74 -13.19 -4.31
CA THR A 192 16.46 -13.91 -3.06
C THR A 192 15.28 -13.32 -2.30
N ARG A 193 14.67 -14.17 -1.48
CA ARG A 193 13.73 -13.78 -0.45
C ARG A 193 14.38 -13.97 0.90
N PHE A 194 14.55 -12.88 1.64
CA PHE A 194 15.14 -12.92 2.97
C PHE A 194 14.44 -11.98 3.92
N ALA A 195 14.46 -12.33 5.21
CA ALA A 195 14.02 -11.48 6.30
C ALA A 195 15.22 -10.80 6.96
N VAL A 196 15.01 -9.58 7.43
CA VAL A 196 15.96 -8.83 8.24
C VAL A 196 15.24 -8.26 9.47
N SER A 197 15.91 -8.31 10.62
CA SER A 197 15.44 -7.71 11.86
C SER A 197 16.57 -6.89 12.47
N VAL A 198 16.30 -5.63 12.82
CA VAL A 198 17.26 -4.72 13.44
C VAL A 198 16.72 -4.32 14.81
N ASP A 199 17.40 -4.77 15.86
CA ASP A 199 17.13 -4.36 17.24
C ASP A 199 17.94 -3.09 17.56
N PRO A 200 17.31 -1.90 17.68
CA PRO A 200 18.03 -0.65 17.90
C PRO A 200 18.61 -0.54 19.33
N ILE A 201 18.09 -1.32 20.28
CA ILE A 201 18.58 -1.31 21.68
C ILE A 201 19.86 -2.13 21.77
N LYS A 202 19.86 -3.31 21.16
CA LYS A 202 21.04 -4.19 21.14
C LYS A 202 22.05 -3.81 20.06
N ASN A 203 21.65 -3.03 19.06
CA ASN A 203 22.42 -2.77 17.84
C ASN A 203 22.84 -4.08 17.16
N VAL A 204 21.88 -4.98 16.99
CA VAL A 204 22.06 -6.28 16.34
C VAL A 204 21.15 -6.36 15.14
N SER A 205 21.71 -6.76 14.00
CA SER A 205 20.94 -7.12 12.81
C SER A 205 21.01 -8.61 12.54
N SER A 206 19.84 -9.22 12.41
CA SER A 206 19.68 -10.63 12.07
C SER A 206 19.14 -10.75 10.65
N PHE A 207 19.76 -11.59 9.83
CA PHE A 207 19.31 -11.93 8.49
C PHE A 207 18.94 -13.40 8.42
N GLU A 208 17.80 -13.73 7.83
CA GLU A 208 17.32 -15.10 7.60
C GLU A 208 16.97 -15.27 6.13
N VAL A 209 17.68 -16.17 5.44
CA VAL A 209 17.39 -16.47 4.03
C VAL A 209 16.25 -17.48 3.97
N ILE A 210 15.18 -17.10 3.29
CA ILE A 210 14.00 -17.94 3.14
C ILE A 210 14.10 -18.76 1.85
N ASP A 211 14.57 -18.15 0.76
CA ASP A 211 14.72 -18.79 -0.55
C ASP A 211 15.71 -17.99 -1.42
N GLY A 212 16.81 -18.60 -1.84
CA GLY A 212 17.91 -18.01 -2.60
C GLY A 212 19.21 -17.87 -1.81
N GLU A 213 19.94 -16.79 -2.09
CA GLU A 213 21.26 -16.53 -1.55
C GLU A 213 21.58 -15.03 -1.40
N ILE A 214 22.13 -14.64 -0.24
CA ILE A 214 22.60 -13.28 0.01
C ILE A 214 24.07 -13.25 0.44
N GLY A 215 24.77 -12.17 0.10
CA GLY A 215 26.08 -11.83 0.65
C GLY A 215 25.92 -10.79 1.77
N VAL A 216 26.26 -11.14 3.01
CA VAL A 216 26.17 -10.25 4.16
C VAL A 216 27.56 -9.74 4.54
N HIS A 217 27.72 -8.41 4.57
CA HIS A 217 28.98 -7.74 4.88
C HIS A 217 28.88 -6.98 6.21
N HIS A 218 29.85 -7.19 7.09
CA HIS A 218 29.96 -6.44 8.34
C HIS A 218 30.83 -5.19 8.15
N GLN A 219 30.32 -4.01 8.51
CA GLN A 219 31.02 -2.73 8.26
C GLN A 219 32.33 -2.60 9.04
N GLY A 220 32.46 -3.24 10.22
CA GLY A 220 33.63 -3.10 11.09
C GLY A 220 34.79 -4.06 10.82
N SER A 221 34.52 -5.27 10.32
CA SER A 221 35.54 -6.30 10.05
C SER A 221 35.87 -6.47 8.58
N GLY A 222 35.00 -6.00 7.67
CA GLY A 222 35.12 -6.25 6.23
C GLY A 222 34.90 -7.71 5.83
N SER A 223 34.46 -8.57 6.75
CA SER A 223 34.15 -9.97 6.48
C SER A 223 32.82 -10.08 5.74
N GLU A 224 32.80 -10.92 4.71
CA GLU A 224 31.60 -11.33 3.98
C GLU A 224 31.22 -12.74 4.41
N VAL A 225 29.93 -12.96 4.70
CA VAL A 225 29.35 -14.28 4.91
C VAL A 225 28.22 -14.47 3.91
N ARG A 226 28.32 -15.54 3.13
CA ARG A 226 27.31 -15.93 2.15
C ARG A 226 26.31 -16.86 2.83
N LEU A 227 25.03 -16.51 2.76
CA LEU A 227 23.93 -17.27 3.35
C LEU A 227 23.07 -17.85 2.24
N VAL A 228 22.72 -19.13 2.38
CA VAL A 228 21.80 -19.85 1.50
C VAL A 228 20.54 -20.26 2.27
N ASP A 229 19.56 -20.85 1.60
CA ASP A 229 18.25 -21.28 2.14
C ASP A 229 18.28 -21.78 3.60
N ASN A 230 17.35 -21.24 4.40
CA ASN A 230 17.15 -21.57 5.81
C ASN A 230 18.34 -21.30 6.73
N GLN A 231 19.30 -20.47 6.30
CA GLN A 231 20.39 -20.01 7.14
C GLN A 231 20.05 -18.65 7.75
N THR A 232 20.42 -18.51 9.02
CA THR A 232 20.30 -17.27 9.78
C THR A 232 21.66 -16.83 10.28
N ILE A 233 21.96 -15.54 10.17
CA ILE A 233 23.10 -14.91 10.84
C ILE A 233 22.59 -13.78 11.72
N SER A 234 23.25 -13.55 12.84
CA SER A 234 23.09 -12.31 13.62
C SER A 234 24.43 -11.62 13.71
N ILE A 235 24.48 -10.36 13.30
CA ILE A 235 25.65 -9.51 13.41
C ILE A 235 25.52 -8.78 14.75
N GLU A 236 26.25 -9.29 15.74
CA GLU A 236 26.47 -8.63 17.02
C GLU A 236 27.96 -8.32 17.09
N LYS A 237 28.39 -7.23 17.74
CA LYS A 237 29.80 -6.80 17.84
C LYS A 237 30.73 -7.93 18.33
N GLY A 238 31.15 -8.82 17.43
CA GLY A 238 32.13 -9.87 17.61
C GLY A 238 31.67 -11.25 18.14
N ILE A 239 30.46 -11.45 18.67
CA ILE A 239 30.01 -12.76 19.23
C ILE A 239 28.49 -12.90 19.11
N VAL A 240 28.01 -14.10 18.75
CA VAL A 240 26.59 -14.47 18.57
C VAL A 240 25.94 -14.84 19.92
N SER A 241 24.88 -14.14 20.36
CA SER A 241 23.97 -14.61 21.41
C SER A 241 22.61 -13.87 21.44
N SER A 242 21.61 -14.38 22.18
CA SER A 242 20.19 -14.04 22.01
C SER A 242 19.47 -13.35 23.20
N LEU A 243 18.40 -12.60 22.83
CA LEU A 243 17.12 -12.25 23.53
C LEU A 243 16.87 -10.88 24.23
N LYS A 244 15.61 -10.43 24.04
CA LYS A 244 14.64 -9.64 24.87
C LYS A 244 14.10 -8.28 24.37
N GLU A 245 12.78 -8.10 24.54
CA GLU A 245 11.86 -7.11 23.92
C GLU A 245 11.10 -6.27 24.99
N GLY A 246 10.55 -5.10 24.61
CA GLY A 246 10.00 -4.03 25.47
C GLY A 246 8.46 -3.80 25.45
N GLU A 247 7.95 -3.05 26.46
CA GLU A 247 6.55 -2.67 26.80
C GLU A 247 6.06 -1.45 25.99
N GLY A 248 4.79 -1.03 25.86
CA GLY A 248 3.44 -1.21 26.47
C GLY A 248 2.57 -0.04 25.92
N GLU A 249 1.23 -0.09 25.77
CA GLU A 249 0.22 0.36 26.76
C GLU A 249 -1.26 0.35 26.22
N LYS A 250 -2.19 0.06 27.16
CA LYS A 250 -3.57 0.59 27.47
C LYS A 250 -4.82 0.50 26.54
N LYS A 251 -5.61 -0.57 26.79
CA LYS A 251 -6.99 -0.73 27.34
C LYS A 251 -8.16 0.24 27.05
N ILE A 252 -9.31 -0.34 26.66
CA ILE A 252 -10.67 0.26 26.61
C ILE A 252 -11.58 -0.27 27.75
N SER A 253 -12.54 0.58 28.11
CA SER A 253 -13.62 0.59 29.13
C SER A 253 -14.25 -0.74 29.58
N ALA A 254 -14.50 -0.81 30.90
CA ALA A 254 -15.08 -1.95 31.61
C ALA A 254 -16.62 -1.91 31.64
N SER A 255 -17.24 -3.01 31.20
CA SER A 255 -18.53 -3.44 31.76
C SER A 255 -18.32 -3.92 33.20
N LYS A 256 -19.32 -3.75 34.06
CA LYS A 256 -19.25 -4.10 35.50
C LYS A 256 -19.21 -5.63 35.67
N VAL A 257 -18.01 -6.21 35.64
CA VAL A 257 -17.74 -7.63 35.94
C VAL A 257 -18.03 -7.89 37.42
N THR A 258 -18.79 -8.95 37.72
CA THR A 258 -19.19 -9.30 39.09
C THR A 258 -18.09 -10.08 39.82
N LYS A 259 -17.40 -11.01 39.13
CA LYS A 259 -16.24 -11.75 39.67
C LYS A 259 -15.25 -12.08 38.56
N ARG A 260 -13.95 -12.11 38.91
CA ARG A 260 -12.85 -12.54 38.03
C ARG A 260 -12.09 -13.68 38.68
N VAL A 261 -11.79 -14.71 37.89
CA VAL A 261 -10.93 -15.83 38.28
C VAL A 261 -9.77 -15.90 37.30
N PHE A 262 -8.56 -15.67 37.79
CA PHE A 262 -7.34 -15.72 36.98
C PHE A 262 -6.81 -17.15 36.87
N ALA A 263 -6.17 -17.46 35.76
CA ALA A 263 -5.56 -18.76 35.54
C ALA A 263 -4.39 -18.98 36.53
N GLY A 264 -4.34 -20.18 37.10
CA GLY A 264 -3.36 -20.56 38.11
C GLY A 264 -1.99 -20.95 37.51
N ASN A 265 -1.05 -21.25 38.42
CA ASN A 265 0.36 -21.59 38.11
C ASN A 265 0.54 -22.83 37.22
N ASN A 266 -0.47 -23.69 37.10
CA ASN A 266 -0.41 -24.88 36.27
C ASN A 266 -0.67 -24.59 34.79
N SER A 267 -1.02 -23.34 34.44
CA SER A 267 -1.20 -22.92 33.05
C SER A 267 0.14 -22.87 32.34
N THR A 268 0.24 -23.53 31.19
CA THR A 268 1.52 -23.76 30.51
C THR A 268 1.33 -24.03 29.02
N SER A 269 2.40 -23.89 28.25
CA SER A 269 2.47 -24.41 26.89
C SER A 269 3.15 -25.77 26.82
N ILE A 270 2.79 -26.53 25.80
CA ILE A 270 3.48 -27.76 25.36
C ILE A 270 3.99 -27.56 23.94
N ILE A 271 5.07 -28.25 23.58
CA ILE A 271 5.67 -28.22 22.23
C ILE A 271 5.82 -29.64 21.71
N ARG A 272 5.54 -29.88 20.42
CA ARG A 272 5.48 -31.24 19.85
C ARG A 272 6.81 -31.99 19.90
N ASN A 273 7.93 -31.29 19.86
CA ASN A 273 9.27 -31.89 19.99
C ASN A 273 9.73 -32.13 21.44
N ASP A 274 8.89 -31.83 22.44
CA ASP A 274 9.18 -31.95 23.88
C ASP A 274 10.41 -31.16 24.39
N GLN A 275 11.00 -30.28 23.57
CA GLN A 275 12.15 -29.45 23.96
C GLN A 275 11.71 -28.17 24.68
N ARG A 276 11.01 -28.33 25.81
CA ARG A 276 10.45 -27.22 26.60
C ARG A 276 11.48 -26.14 26.93
N ASP A 277 12.60 -26.53 27.53
CA ASP A 277 13.58 -25.60 28.11
C ASP A 277 14.27 -24.72 27.05
N LEU A 278 14.20 -25.11 25.77
CA LEU A 278 14.78 -24.36 24.65
C LEU A 278 13.78 -23.41 23.98
N TYR A 279 12.49 -23.76 23.96
CA TYR A 279 11.52 -23.12 23.07
C TYR A 279 10.28 -22.54 23.76
N LEU A 280 10.13 -22.77 25.06
CA LEU A 280 9.00 -22.28 25.85
C LEU A 280 9.53 -21.37 26.97
N ALA A 281 8.73 -20.38 27.34
CA ALA A 281 8.98 -19.51 28.46
C ALA A 281 7.81 -19.59 29.44
N ASP A 282 8.06 -19.44 30.74
CA ASP A 282 7.03 -19.61 31.78
C ASP A 282 6.15 -18.36 31.95
N ASP A 283 6.59 -17.20 31.46
CA ASP A 283 5.87 -15.93 31.51
C ASP A 283 4.85 -15.75 30.39
N VAL A 284 4.88 -16.60 29.34
CA VAL A 284 3.95 -16.55 28.21
C VAL A 284 3.40 -17.93 27.84
N LEU A 285 2.20 -17.93 27.28
CA LEU A 285 1.51 -19.08 26.72
C LEU A 285 1.62 -19.01 25.19
N LEU A 286 2.47 -19.85 24.63
CA LEU A 286 2.76 -19.94 23.21
C LEU A 286 1.80 -20.91 22.50
N VAL A 287 1.28 -20.46 21.36
CA VAL A 287 0.40 -21.25 20.48
C VAL A 287 0.90 -21.13 19.03
N LYS A 288 1.17 -22.27 18.39
CA LYS A 288 1.61 -22.38 17.00
C LYS A 288 1.04 -23.65 16.38
N SER A 289 0.61 -23.56 15.14
CA SER A 289 0.18 -24.69 14.33
C SER A 289 0.82 -24.59 12.96
N SER A 290 1.51 -25.65 12.53
CA SER A 290 2.26 -25.71 11.28
C SER A 290 2.11 -27.09 10.62
N ASP A 291 1.82 -27.08 9.33
CA ASP A 291 1.90 -28.25 8.45
C ASP A 291 3.30 -28.41 7.82
N ILE A 292 4.07 -27.31 7.73
CA ILE A 292 5.44 -27.27 7.19
C ILE A 292 6.47 -27.80 8.20
N LEU A 293 6.36 -27.37 9.46
CA LEU A 293 7.25 -27.75 10.58
C LEU A 293 6.44 -28.21 11.81
N PRO A 294 5.71 -29.35 11.74
CA PRO A 294 4.79 -29.78 12.80
C PRO A 294 5.46 -30.03 14.15
N SER A 295 6.76 -30.38 14.16
CA SER A 295 7.55 -30.59 15.38
C SER A 295 7.62 -29.34 16.28
N PHE A 296 7.35 -28.16 15.73
CA PHE A 296 7.31 -26.89 16.46
C PHE A 296 5.89 -26.44 16.82
N ASP A 297 4.88 -27.29 16.63
CA ASP A 297 3.53 -27.01 17.11
C ASP A 297 3.54 -26.76 18.61
N ARG A 298 2.76 -25.77 19.03
CA ARG A 298 2.59 -25.39 20.43
C ARG A 298 1.12 -25.24 20.75
N ARG A 299 0.72 -25.74 21.91
CA ARG A 299 -0.63 -25.56 22.45
C ARG A 299 -0.53 -24.95 23.84
N ALA A 300 -1.52 -24.16 24.23
CA ALA A 300 -1.59 -23.59 25.57
C ALA A 300 -2.68 -24.27 26.40
N LEU A 301 -2.34 -24.67 27.62
CA LEU A 301 -3.23 -25.28 28.60
C LEU A 301 -3.46 -24.27 29.72
N LEU A 302 -4.72 -24.13 30.12
CA LEU A 302 -5.16 -23.21 31.16
C LEU A 302 -5.89 -23.97 32.26
N GLU A 303 -5.62 -23.62 33.52
CA GLU A 303 -6.34 -24.14 34.67
C GLU A 303 -6.80 -22.97 35.55
N PHE A 304 -8.09 -22.95 35.87
CA PHE A 304 -8.71 -21.94 36.73
C PHE A 304 -9.20 -22.58 38.03
N ASP A 305 -8.94 -21.92 39.16
CA ASP A 305 -9.53 -22.31 40.45
C ASP A 305 -10.89 -21.63 40.63
N ILE A 306 -11.96 -22.39 40.39
CA ILE A 306 -13.34 -21.91 40.53
C ILE A 306 -13.97 -22.28 41.88
N SER A 307 -13.20 -22.79 42.85
CA SER A 307 -13.74 -23.26 44.14
C SER A 307 -14.45 -22.16 44.95
N GLU A 308 -14.02 -20.91 44.80
CA GLU A 308 -14.59 -19.74 45.49
C GLU A 308 -15.77 -19.08 44.75
N VAL A 309 -16.21 -19.64 43.62
CA VAL A 309 -17.25 -19.05 42.76
C VAL A 309 -18.26 -20.11 42.40
N ASP A 310 -19.54 -19.86 42.68
CA ASP A 310 -20.64 -20.68 42.16
C ASP A 310 -20.97 -20.24 40.73
N PRO A 311 -20.55 -20.96 39.67
CA PRO A 311 -20.69 -20.50 38.30
C PRO A 311 -22.16 -20.50 37.84
N THR A 312 -23.04 -21.23 38.54
CA THR A 312 -24.46 -21.38 38.16
C THR A 312 -25.26 -20.08 38.33
N GLN A 313 -24.74 -19.13 39.12
CA GLN A 313 -25.39 -17.85 39.42
C GLN A 313 -25.21 -16.81 38.30
N TYR A 314 -24.28 -17.04 37.37
CA TYR A 314 -23.89 -16.05 36.37
C TYR A 314 -24.52 -16.35 35.02
N LYS A 315 -24.97 -15.28 34.34
CA LYS A 315 -25.65 -15.41 33.04
C LYS A 315 -24.67 -15.53 31.88
N LYS A 316 -23.48 -14.95 32.04
CA LYS A 316 -22.42 -14.94 31.03
C LYS A 316 -21.08 -15.22 31.71
N ILE A 317 -20.27 -16.00 31.02
CA ILE A 317 -18.89 -16.30 31.38
C ILE A 317 -18.04 -16.01 30.14
N ARG A 318 -17.00 -15.21 30.32
CA ARG A 318 -16.07 -14.84 29.24
C ARG A 318 -14.67 -15.29 29.60
N LEU A 319 -14.01 -15.99 28.68
CA LEU A 319 -12.56 -16.17 28.70
C LEU A 319 -11.91 -14.95 28.04
N SER A 320 -10.90 -14.39 28.70
CA SER A 320 -10.14 -13.25 28.20
C SER A 320 -8.64 -13.53 28.32
N LEU A 321 -7.91 -13.23 27.24
CA LEU A 321 -6.50 -13.51 27.01
C LEU A 321 -5.83 -12.22 26.53
N ASN A 322 -4.70 -11.86 27.13
CA ASN A 322 -3.92 -10.71 26.66
C ASN A 322 -2.86 -11.19 25.67
N LEU A 323 -3.00 -10.83 24.40
CA LEU A 323 -1.99 -11.05 23.38
C LEU A 323 -0.77 -10.18 23.70
N VAL A 324 0.41 -10.79 23.65
CA VAL A 324 1.69 -10.14 23.87
C VAL A 324 2.64 -10.43 22.70
N PRO A 325 3.64 -9.57 22.46
CA PRO A 325 4.63 -9.78 21.41
C PRO A 325 5.38 -11.10 21.59
N ALA A 326 5.71 -11.72 20.46
CA ALA A 326 6.50 -12.93 20.39
C ALA A 326 7.22 -13.03 19.05
N HIS A 327 8.16 -13.98 18.97
CA HIS A 327 9.03 -14.16 17.82
C HIS A 327 8.34 -14.76 16.59
N GLY A 328 8.93 -14.47 15.42
CA GLY A 328 8.56 -15.01 14.11
C GLY A 328 7.87 -13.99 13.21
N LEU A 329 7.65 -14.36 11.95
CA LEU A 329 7.22 -13.46 10.88
C LEU A 329 5.69 -13.39 10.77
N ARG A 330 5.10 -12.18 10.83
CA ARG A 330 3.64 -12.01 10.73
C ARG A 330 3.12 -12.15 9.31
N SER A 331 3.87 -11.66 8.35
CA SER A 331 3.61 -11.82 6.90
C SER A 331 3.51 -13.27 6.43
N HIS A 332 4.12 -14.21 7.18
CA HIS A 332 4.04 -15.66 6.93
C HIS A 332 2.80 -16.30 7.59
N LEU A 333 1.88 -15.49 8.11
CA LEU A 333 0.58 -15.92 8.59
C LEU A 333 -0.53 -15.58 7.58
N PRO A 334 -1.65 -16.32 7.59
CA PRO A 334 -2.86 -15.88 6.92
C PRO A 334 -3.32 -14.54 7.50
N GLU A 335 -4.07 -13.76 6.71
CA GLU A 335 -4.60 -12.46 7.12
C GLU A 335 -5.36 -12.56 8.46
N GLU A 336 -6.15 -13.61 8.63
CA GLU A 336 -6.86 -13.95 9.86
C GLU A 336 -6.37 -15.29 10.43
N ASN A 337 -5.99 -15.29 11.71
CA ASN A 337 -5.54 -16.48 12.43
C ASN A 337 -6.64 -16.93 13.40
N ILE A 338 -7.27 -18.07 13.11
CA ILE A 338 -8.35 -18.63 13.93
C ILE A 338 -7.79 -19.48 15.06
N PHE A 339 -8.26 -19.22 16.28
CA PHE A 339 -7.97 -19.97 17.49
C PHE A 339 -9.23 -20.65 18.00
N ALA A 340 -9.10 -21.92 18.37
CA ALA A 340 -10.14 -22.68 19.05
C ALA A 340 -9.80 -22.86 20.52
N VAL A 341 -10.84 -22.74 21.36
CA VAL A 341 -10.78 -23.03 22.78
C VAL A 341 -11.56 -24.30 23.02
N TYR A 342 -10.90 -25.27 23.65
CA TYR A 342 -11.47 -26.55 24.02
C TYR A 342 -11.55 -26.71 25.53
N GLY A 343 -12.59 -27.36 26.01
CA GLY A 343 -12.76 -27.77 27.40
C GLY A 343 -12.22 -29.17 27.61
N ILE A 344 -11.42 -29.33 28.67
CA ILE A 344 -10.82 -30.60 29.07
C ILE A 344 -11.41 -31.04 30.42
N LYS A 345 -11.86 -32.29 30.50
CA LYS A 345 -12.43 -32.87 31.73
C LYS A 345 -11.41 -33.64 32.56
N GLU A 346 -10.32 -34.07 31.92
CA GLU A 346 -9.25 -34.82 32.56
C GLU A 346 -8.30 -33.90 33.34
N SER A 347 -7.72 -34.43 34.42
CA SER A 347 -6.64 -33.76 35.12
C SER A 347 -5.30 -34.09 34.50
N TRP A 348 -4.39 -33.13 34.53
CA TRP A 348 -3.03 -33.28 34.03
C TRP A 348 -2.02 -32.84 35.08
N GLU A 349 -0.80 -33.38 35.00
CA GLU A 349 0.31 -33.03 35.87
C GLU A 349 1.02 -31.74 35.40
N ALA A 350 1.86 -31.17 36.27
CA ALA A 350 2.74 -30.08 35.86
C ALA A 350 3.84 -30.58 34.90
N ARG A 351 4.25 -29.75 33.94
CA ARG A 351 5.30 -30.03 32.94
C ARG A 351 5.03 -31.25 32.04
N LEU A 352 3.94 -31.19 31.29
CA LEU A 352 3.53 -32.24 30.34
C LEU A 352 4.44 -32.30 29.11
N SER A 353 4.66 -33.52 28.61
CA SER A 353 5.06 -33.76 27.22
C SER A 353 3.87 -33.64 26.28
N TRP A 354 4.13 -33.52 24.98
CA TRP A 354 3.11 -33.47 23.94
C TRP A 354 2.20 -34.70 23.97
N SER A 355 2.77 -35.89 24.13
CA SER A 355 2.02 -37.14 24.18
C SER A 355 1.23 -37.32 25.48
N GLY A 356 1.72 -36.75 26.58
CA GLY A 356 1.06 -36.79 27.89
C GLY A 356 -0.03 -35.73 28.07
N ALA A 357 -0.13 -34.78 27.15
CA ALA A 357 -1.15 -33.74 27.19
C ALA A 357 -2.52 -34.26 26.69
N PRO A 358 -3.63 -33.64 27.15
CA PRO A 358 -4.96 -33.94 26.65
C PRO A 358 -5.06 -33.85 25.13
N GLN A 359 -5.64 -34.88 24.51
CA GLN A 359 -5.80 -34.94 23.07
C GLN A 359 -7.08 -34.23 22.62
N ILE A 360 -7.07 -33.68 21.40
CA ILE A 360 -8.16 -32.83 20.88
C ILE A 360 -9.44 -33.64 20.69
N GLU A 361 -9.29 -34.91 20.33
CA GLU A 361 -10.40 -35.84 20.04
C GLU A 361 -11.23 -36.15 21.29
N GLN A 362 -10.67 -35.94 22.47
CA GLN A 362 -11.34 -36.12 23.77
C GLN A 362 -11.82 -34.79 24.37
N ALA A 363 -11.56 -33.68 23.68
CA ALA A 363 -11.85 -32.33 24.13
C ALA A 363 -13.15 -31.79 23.52
N GLU A 364 -13.86 -30.96 24.27
CA GLU A 364 -15.12 -30.35 23.82
C GLU A 364 -14.84 -28.94 23.27
N LYS A 365 -15.16 -28.66 21.99
CA LYS A 365 -14.92 -27.33 21.42
C LYS A 365 -15.91 -26.31 22.00
N LEU A 366 -15.40 -25.30 22.69
CA LEU A 366 -16.22 -24.29 23.39
C LEU A 366 -16.43 -23.02 22.59
N GLY A 367 -15.57 -22.74 21.60
CA GLY A 367 -15.68 -21.56 20.78
C GLY A 367 -14.41 -21.25 19.99
N THR A 368 -14.47 -20.20 19.19
CA THR A 368 -13.33 -19.69 18.43
C THR A 368 -13.24 -18.18 18.50
N PHE A 369 -12.04 -17.65 18.30
CA PHE A 369 -11.79 -16.23 18.09
C PHE A 369 -10.71 -16.07 17.01
N SER A 370 -10.66 -14.91 16.35
CA SER A 370 -9.62 -14.62 15.36
C SER A 370 -8.67 -13.53 15.84
N ILE A 371 -7.42 -13.63 15.38
CA ILE A 371 -6.41 -12.59 15.52
C ILE A 371 -5.91 -12.24 14.10
N PRO A 372 -6.12 -11.01 13.63
CA PRO A 372 -5.51 -10.56 12.38
C PRO A 372 -3.98 -10.61 12.49
N ARG A 373 -3.28 -11.01 11.43
CA ARG A 373 -1.81 -11.13 11.45
C ARG A 373 -1.09 -9.82 11.78
N SER A 374 -1.74 -8.67 11.56
CA SER A 374 -1.23 -7.32 11.85
C SER A 374 -1.19 -6.98 13.34
N LYS A 375 -1.88 -7.75 14.21
CA LYS A 375 -2.03 -7.43 15.63
C LYS A 375 -0.91 -8.04 16.48
N GLN A 376 -0.28 -7.20 17.32
CA GLN A 376 0.73 -7.61 18.30
C GLN A 376 0.22 -7.60 19.75
N PHE A 377 -0.83 -6.81 20.00
CA PHE A 377 -1.42 -6.63 21.30
C PHE A 377 -2.93 -6.66 21.15
N GLY A 378 -3.61 -7.04 22.23
CA GLY A 378 -5.06 -6.99 22.28
C GLY A 378 -5.59 -7.91 23.37
N ASN A 379 -6.90 -7.84 23.56
CA ASN A 379 -7.62 -8.72 24.45
C ASN A 379 -8.56 -9.60 23.63
N TYR A 380 -8.34 -10.89 23.67
CA TYR A 380 -9.03 -11.89 22.85
C TYR A 380 -9.62 -12.98 23.72
N GLY A 381 -10.55 -13.76 23.18
CA GLY A 381 -11.14 -14.88 23.88
C GLY A 381 -12.58 -15.12 23.44
N ILE A 382 -13.36 -15.81 24.26
CA ILE A 382 -14.70 -16.27 23.89
C ILE A 382 -15.72 -15.95 24.98
N GLU A 383 -16.95 -15.65 24.56
CA GLU A 383 -18.13 -15.54 25.42
C GLU A 383 -19.25 -16.34 24.72
N THR A 384 -19.29 -17.65 24.98
CA THR A 384 -20.19 -18.59 24.31
C THR A 384 -21.06 -19.33 25.32
N ASP A 385 -22.19 -19.86 24.87
CA ASP A 385 -23.06 -20.67 25.72
C ASP A 385 -22.41 -22.00 26.10
N GLU A 386 -21.58 -22.57 25.21
CA GLU A 386 -20.79 -23.77 25.43
C GLU A 386 -19.76 -23.56 26.54
N LEU A 387 -19.00 -22.45 26.53
CA LEU A 387 -18.08 -22.11 27.62
C LEU A 387 -18.84 -21.98 28.95
N LYS A 388 -19.99 -21.29 28.92
CA LYS A 388 -20.81 -21.10 30.12
C LYS A 388 -21.27 -22.44 30.70
N GLN A 389 -21.85 -23.32 29.88
CA GLN A 389 -22.33 -24.64 30.31
C GLN A 389 -21.19 -25.52 30.82
N PHE A 390 -20.04 -25.47 30.15
CA PHE A 390 -18.85 -26.23 30.54
C PHE A 390 -18.36 -25.84 31.95
N VAL A 391 -18.25 -24.53 32.23
CA VAL A 391 -17.83 -24.01 33.53
C VAL A 391 -18.91 -24.22 34.61
N GLN A 392 -20.20 -24.10 34.27
CA GLN A 392 -21.31 -24.41 35.18
C GLN A 392 -21.39 -25.88 35.58
N SER A 393 -20.85 -26.77 34.75
CA SER A 393 -20.71 -28.19 35.06
C SER A 393 -19.55 -28.51 36.02
N GLY A 394 -18.84 -27.48 36.51
CA GLY A 394 -17.72 -27.62 37.44
C GLY A 394 -16.35 -27.83 36.78
N ASN A 395 -16.26 -27.72 35.46
CA ASN A 395 -14.99 -27.87 34.74
C ASN A 395 -14.30 -26.50 34.56
N SER A 396 -12.97 -26.46 34.72
CA SER A 396 -12.22 -25.19 34.70
C SER A 396 -10.88 -25.29 33.95
N LYS A 397 -10.75 -26.31 33.09
CA LYS A 397 -9.53 -26.65 32.37
C LYS A 397 -9.74 -26.46 30.88
N LEU A 398 -8.91 -25.62 30.26
CA LEU A 398 -9.06 -25.24 28.86
C LEU A 398 -7.77 -25.52 28.06
N LEU A 399 -7.93 -25.78 26.77
CA LEU A 399 -6.86 -25.96 25.80
C LEU A 399 -7.07 -24.98 24.64
N ILE A 400 -6.03 -24.24 24.27
CA ILE A 400 -6.03 -23.28 23.17
C ILE A 400 -5.12 -23.77 22.07
N ILE A 401 -5.66 -23.80 20.86
CA ILE A 401 -4.98 -24.23 19.64
C ILE A 401 -5.26 -23.21 18.54
N ARG A 402 -4.28 -22.94 17.68
CA ARG A 402 -4.50 -22.23 16.42
C ARG A 402 -4.95 -23.24 15.36
N GLU A 403 -6.15 -23.08 14.82
CA GLU A 403 -6.68 -23.97 13.76
C GLU A 403 -6.11 -23.61 12.39
N THR A 404 -5.68 -22.36 12.22
CA THR A 404 -5.03 -21.90 11.00
C THR A 404 -3.53 -22.25 10.99
N PHE A 405 -3.05 -22.71 9.85
CA PHE A 405 -1.62 -22.96 9.64
C PHE A 405 -0.91 -21.69 9.17
N GLU A 406 0.41 -21.67 9.35
CA GLU A 406 1.24 -20.65 8.71
C GLU A 406 1.22 -20.83 7.19
N THR A 407 1.33 -19.74 6.43
CA THR A 407 1.36 -19.80 4.96
C THR A 407 2.76 -20.14 4.44
N ARG A 408 3.79 -19.92 5.26
CA ARG A 408 5.20 -20.21 5.00
C ARG A 408 5.91 -20.58 6.30
N GLY A 409 7.08 -21.23 6.22
CA GLY A 409 7.92 -21.55 7.38
C GLY A 409 8.34 -20.29 8.16
N SER A 410 8.74 -20.45 9.43
CA SER A 410 9.12 -19.33 10.32
C SER A 410 8.01 -18.32 10.63
N GLY A 411 6.73 -18.68 10.43
CA GLY A 411 5.60 -17.85 10.81
C GLY A 411 5.51 -17.59 12.31
N MET A 412 4.99 -16.41 12.68
CA MET A 412 4.92 -15.94 14.05
C MET A 412 4.21 -16.92 15.00
N ILE A 413 4.80 -17.09 16.18
CA ILE A 413 4.19 -17.79 17.32
C ILE A 413 3.31 -16.77 18.04
N HIS A 414 2.05 -17.10 18.28
CA HIS A 414 1.21 -16.22 19.10
C HIS A 414 1.49 -16.49 20.58
N ALA A 415 1.65 -15.42 21.36
CA ALA A 415 1.89 -15.49 22.79
C ALA A 415 0.79 -14.77 23.56
N PHE A 416 0.29 -15.41 24.61
CA PHE A 416 -0.58 -14.77 25.57
C PHE A 416 0.15 -14.63 26.91
N ALA A 417 -0.09 -13.55 27.65
CA ALA A 417 0.50 -13.38 28.98
C ALA A 417 0.13 -14.55 29.90
N ASN A 418 1.10 -15.14 30.61
CA ASN A 418 0.86 -16.14 31.64
C ASN A 418 0.84 -15.50 33.05
N ASN A 419 0.60 -16.29 34.11
CA ASN A 419 0.52 -15.78 35.50
C ASN A 419 1.78 -15.05 35.97
N ASN A 420 2.95 -15.46 35.46
CA ASN A 420 4.22 -14.83 35.81
C ASN A 420 4.62 -13.69 34.86
N HIS A 421 3.74 -13.28 33.95
CA HIS A 421 4.07 -12.19 33.01
C HIS A 421 4.26 -10.87 33.77
N PRO A 422 5.39 -10.15 33.57
CA PRO A 422 5.73 -9.00 34.41
C PRO A 422 4.78 -7.80 34.25
N ARG A 423 4.03 -7.74 33.14
CA ARG A 423 3.43 -6.49 32.62
C ARG A 423 1.94 -6.59 32.25
N PHE A 424 1.47 -7.80 31.96
CA PHE A 424 0.13 -8.05 31.44
C PHE A 424 -0.54 -9.11 32.32
N ALA A 425 -1.84 -8.99 32.54
CA ALA A 425 -2.56 -9.93 33.39
C ALA A 425 -2.66 -11.31 32.72
N PRO A 426 -2.65 -12.41 33.49
CA PRO A 426 -2.89 -13.76 32.98
C PRO A 426 -4.28 -13.91 32.35
N PRO A 427 -4.55 -15.07 31.72
CA PRO A 427 -5.88 -15.44 31.29
C PRO A 427 -6.87 -15.33 32.44
N VAL A 428 -8.08 -14.88 32.14
CA VAL A 428 -9.11 -14.65 33.16
C VAL A 428 -10.47 -15.14 32.67
N LEU A 429 -11.19 -15.80 33.57
CA LEU A 429 -12.63 -16.02 33.45
C LEU A 429 -13.35 -14.86 34.13
N GLU A 430 -14.15 -14.13 33.36
CA GLU A 430 -14.98 -13.03 33.83
C GLU A 430 -16.44 -13.49 33.94
N PHE A 431 -17.02 -13.34 35.13
CA PHE A 431 -18.38 -13.75 35.46
C PHE A 431 -19.27 -12.52 35.59
N TYR A 432 -20.34 -12.47 34.81
CA TYR A 432 -21.25 -11.32 34.71
C TYR A 432 -22.64 -11.62 35.29
#